data_AF-A0A8I1PA81-F1
#
_entry.id   AF-A0A8I1PA81-F1
#
_cell.length_a   1.000
_cell.length_b   1.000
_cell.length_c   1.000
_cell.angle_alpha   90.00
_cell.angle_beta   90.00
_cell.angle_gamma   90.00
#
_symmetry.space_group_name_H-M   'P 1'
#
loop_
_entity.id
_entity.type
_entity.pdbx_description
1 polymer ?
#
loop_
_entity_poly.entity_id
_entity_poly.type
_entity_poly.pdbx_seq_one_letter_code
_entity_poly.pdbx_strand_id
1 'polypeptide(L)'
;MPSQNDASVKLIYAVDENQFFAIDDVALDAPFDVIMNVEIGEELNRHVTRSTARIGIRNLTQSKTVATLQQTDVLNPAAAPFLAELRFKVAAGWGVNAAAGDVLQVVASYKVEAGVDSDVSYSESQRFIVS
;
A
#
# COMPACT_ATOMS: atom_id res chain seq x y z
N MET A 1 10.79 -15.56 5.45
CA MET A 1 10.58 -15.40 6.91
C MET A 1 10.78 -13.94 7.23
N PRO A 2 9.99 -13.34 8.14
CA PRO A 2 10.29 -12.00 8.60
C PRO A 2 11.67 -11.99 9.27
N SER A 3 12.55 -11.11 8.81
CA SER A 3 13.79 -10.83 9.51
C SER A 3 13.46 -9.90 10.69
N GLN A 4 14.00 -10.16 11.87
CA GLN A 4 13.83 -9.27 13.04
C GLN A 4 14.39 -7.85 12.78
N ASN A 5 15.18 -7.69 11.73
CA ASN A 5 15.83 -6.46 11.30
C ASN A 5 15.19 -5.85 10.03
N ASP A 6 14.01 -6.30 9.61
CA ASP A 6 13.41 -5.94 8.32
C ASP A 6 12.01 -5.32 8.49
N ALA A 7 11.70 -4.32 7.67
CA ALA A 7 10.40 -3.73 7.51
C ALA A 7 9.78 -4.18 6.18
N SER A 8 8.75 -5.02 6.27
CA SER A 8 8.18 -5.72 5.12
C SER A 8 6.70 -5.40 4.91
N VAL A 9 6.31 -5.26 3.64
CA VAL A 9 4.90 -5.27 3.23
C VAL A 9 4.44 -6.72 3.14
N LYS A 10 3.51 -7.14 4.00
CA LYS A 10 3.00 -8.51 4.04
C LYS A 10 1.92 -8.78 3.00
N LEU A 11 1.05 -7.80 2.79
CA LEU A 11 -0.09 -7.93 1.89
C LEU A 11 -0.50 -6.54 1.40
N ILE A 12 -0.90 -6.47 0.13
CA ILE A 12 -1.56 -5.30 -0.43
C ILE A 12 -2.70 -5.72 -1.36
N TYR A 13 -3.84 -5.06 -1.22
CA TYR A 13 -5.06 -5.38 -1.96
C TYR A 13 -5.99 -4.16 -2.02
N ALA A 14 -6.78 -4.09 -3.10
CA ALA A 14 -7.85 -3.12 -3.22
C ALA A 14 -9.13 -3.70 -2.60
N VAL A 15 -9.95 -2.85 -1.99
CA VAL A 15 -11.24 -3.21 -1.37
C VAL A 15 -12.27 -2.14 -1.71
N ASP A 16 -13.55 -2.50 -1.70
CA ASP A 16 -14.63 -1.52 -1.75
C ASP A 16 -14.53 -0.56 -0.55
N GLU A 17 -15.03 0.67 -0.73
CA GLU A 17 -14.90 1.72 0.29
C GLU A 17 -15.43 1.25 1.65
N ASN A 18 -14.58 1.34 2.68
CA ASN A 18 -14.87 0.92 4.05
C ASN A 18 -15.25 -0.57 4.20
N GLN A 19 -14.91 -1.42 3.21
CA GLN A 19 -15.06 -2.87 3.30
C GLN A 19 -13.74 -3.58 3.64
N PHE A 20 -13.82 -4.90 3.78
CA PHE A 20 -12.70 -5.77 4.15
C PHE A 20 -12.29 -6.75 3.04
N PHE A 21 -13.21 -7.14 2.15
CA PHE A 21 -12.93 -8.13 1.12
C PHE A 21 -12.23 -7.49 -0.08
N ALA A 22 -11.23 -8.21 -0.61
CA ALA A 22 -10.53 -7.80 -1.81
C ALA A 22 -11.49 -7.76 -2.99
N ILE A 23 -11.42 -6.71 -3.80
CA ILE A 23 -12.22 -6.58 -5.02
C ILE A 23 -11.48 -7.24 -6.18
N ASP A 24 -12.23 -8.02 -6.96
CA ASP A 24 -11.79 -8.53 -8.26
C ASP A 24 -12.22 -7.59 -9.40
N ASP A 25 -13.23 -6.76 -9.14
CA ASP A 25 -13.87 -5.83 -10.08
C ASP A 25 -14.16 -4.50 -9.35
N VAL A 26 -13.81 -3.38 -9.97
CA VAL A 26 -14.14 -2.03 -9.49
C VAL A 26 -14.96 -1.30 -10.54
N ALA A 27 -16.09 -0.74 -10.13
CA ALA A 27 -16.89 0.09 -11.03
C ALA A 27 -16.10 1.34 -11.44
N LEU A 28 -16.12 1.69 -12.73
CA LEU A 28 -15.44 2.87 -13.25
C LEU A 28 -15.81 4.13 -12.44
N ASP A 29 -14.78 4.89 -12.04
CA ASP A 29 -14.88 6.10 -11.22
C ASP A 29 -15.44 5.93 -9.80
N ALA A 30 -15.80 4.72 -9.36
CA ALA A 30 -16.26 4.49 -8.00
C ALA A 30 -15.10 4.61 -6.99
N PRO A 31 -15.32 5.23 -5.81
CA PRO A 31 -14.29 5.27 -4.78
C PRO A 31 -14.01 3.86 -4.25
N PHE A 32 -12.75 3.60 -3.93
CA PHE A 32 -12.30 2.34 -3.33
C PHE A 32 -11.14 2.60 -2.38
N ASP A 33 -10.86 1.65 -1.49
CA ASP A 33 -9.72 1.72 -0.59
C ASP A 33 -8.63 0.76 -1.05
N VAL A 34 -7.39 1.08 -0.70
CA VAL A 34 -6.26 0.16 -0.79
C VAL A 34 -5.75 -0.08 0.61
N ILE A 35 -5.69 -1.35 1.00
CA ILE A 35 -5.17 -1.78 2.28
C ILE A 35 -3.76 -2.33 2.09
N MET A 36 -2.83 -1.84 2.90
CA MET A 36 -1.46 -2.33 2.96
C MET A 36 -1.13 -2.77 4.39
N ASN A 37 -0.84 -4.06 4.56
CA ASN A 37 -0.42 -4.62 5.83
C ASN A 37 1.10 -4.61 5.91
N VAL A 38 1.64 -3.96 6.94
CA VAL A 38 3.07 -3.81 7.16
C VAL A 38 3.49 -4.42 8.49
N GLU A 39 4.72 -4.90 8.51
CA GLU A 39 5.37 -5.44 9.69
C GLU A 39 6.80 -4.92 9.77
N ILE A 40 7.17 -4.37 10.92
CA ILE A 40 8.56 -4.04 11.25
C ILE A 40 9.03 -5.04 12.30
N GLY A 41 10.13 -5.73 12.02
CA GLY A 41 10.78 -6.64 12.96
C GLY A 41 11.17 -5.94 14.26
N GLU A 42 11.18 -6.69 15.36
CA GLU A 42 11.39 -6.16 16.71
C GLU A 42 12.69 -5.37 16.85
N GLU A 43 13.81 -5.90 16.35
CA GLU A 43 15.13 -5.26 16.53
C GLU A 43 15.22 -3.95 15.73
N LEU A 44 14.65 -3.91 14.52
CA LEU A 44 14.56 -2.68 13.76
C LEU A 44 13.64 -1.65 14.44
N ASN A 45 12.49 -2.10 14.95
CA ASN A 45 11.49 -1.21 15.58
C ASN A 45 12.00 -0.52 16.86
N ARG A 46 13.07 -1.01 17.49
CA ARG A 46 13.74 -0.32 18.61
C ARG A 46 14.44 0.97 18.21
N HIS A 47 14.59 1.23 16.92
CA HIS A 47 15.29 2.41 16.40
C HIS A 47 14.46 3.22 15.40
N VAL A 48 13.34 2.69 14.90
CA VAL A 48 12.51 3.37 13.91
C VAL A 48 11.82 4.60 14.51
N THR A 49 11.95 5.72 13.82
CA THR A 49 11.35 7.02 14.21
C THR A 49 10.33 7.53 13.19
N ARG A 50 10.39 7.02 11.96
CA ARG A 50 9.48 7.41 10.89
C ARG A 50 9.21 6.24 9.96
N SER A 51 7.98 6.16 9.46
CA SER A 51 7.65 5.33 8.31
C SER A 51 6.99 6.14 7.20
N THR A 52 7.22 5.73 5.96
CA THR A 52 6.63 6.32 4.76
C THR A 52 6.11 5.20 3.89
N ALA A 53 4.79 5.18 3.73
CA ALA A 53 4.09 4.26 2.86
C ALA A 53 3.67 4.98 1.59
N ARG A 54 3.93 4.38 0.42
CA ARG A 54 3.49 4.89 -0.87
C ARG A 54 2.80 3.80 -1.65
N ILE A 55 1.71 4.16 -2.31
CA ILE A 55 1.03 3.30 -3.27
C ILE A 55 0.89 4.03 -4.61
N GLY A 56 0.97 3.26 -5.68
CA GLY A 56 0.69 3.70 -7.05
C GLY A 56 -0.26 2.70 -7.71
N ILE A 57 -1.38 3.19 -8.22
CA ILE A 57 -2.35 2.39 -8.96
C ILE A 57 -2.02 2.54 -10.43
N ARG A 58 -1.73 1.42 -11.09
CA ARG A 58 -1.33 1.37 -12.50
C ARG A 58 -2.42 0.71 -13.31
N ASN A 59 -2.76 1.33 -14.43
CA ASN A 59 -3.53 0.72 -15.50
C ASN A 59 -2.57 -0.02 -16.43
N LEU A 60 -2.60 -1.35 -16.37
CA LEU A 60 -1.73 -2.22 -17.15
C LEU A 60 -2.14 -2.25 -18.63
N THR A 61 -3.42 -2.06 -18.93
CA THR A 61 -3.93 -2.03 -20.32
C THR A 61 -3.49 -0.77 -21.05
N GLN A 62 -3.59 0.39 -20.40
CA GLN A 62 -3.25 1.68 -21.02
C GLN A 62 -1.83 2.18 -20.72
N SER A 63 -1.07 1.45 -19.89
CA SER A 63 0.25 1.89 -19.40
C SER A 63 0.22 3.28 -18.73
N LYS A 64 -0.83 3.55 -17.95
CA LYS A 64 -1.03 4.83 -17.25
C LYS A 64 -0.98 4.64 -15.74
N THR A 65 -0.57 5.69 -15.03
CA THR A 65 -0.79 5.79 -13.59
C THR A 65 -2.16 6.39 -13.34
N VAL A 66 -2.99 5.67 -12.60
CA VAL A 66 -4.34 6.08 -12.22
C VAL A 66 -4.28 7.05 -11.05
N ALA A 67 -3.56 6.68 -9.99
CA ALA A 67 -3.36 7.52 -8.81
C ALA A 67 -2.08 7.13 -8.06
N THR A 68 -1.53 8.08 -7.31
CA THR A 68 -0.40 7.87 -6.40
C THR A 68 -0.74 8.50 -5.06
N LEU A 69 -0.61 7.74 -3.98
CA LEU A 69 -0.89 8.21 -2.62
C LEU A 69 0.30 7.92 -1.72
N GLN A 70 0.51 8.79 -0.73
CA GLN A 70 1.57 8.66 0.26
C GLN A 70 1.01 8.96 1.66
N GLN A 71 1.43 8.16 2.63
CA GLN A 71 1.24 8.39 4.05
C GLN A 71 2.60 8.39 4.74
N THR A 72 2.77 9.28 5.72
CA THR A 72 4.01 9.39 6.49
C THR A 72 3.65 9.53 7.96
N ASP A 73 4.15 8.60 8.76
CA ASP A 73 3.83 8.50 10.18
C ASP A 73 5.10 8.61 11.01
N VAL A 74 4.99 9.32 12.14
CA VAL A 74 6.03 9.31 13.18
C VAL A 74 5.80 8.10 14.06
N LEU A 75 6.85 7.30 14.25
CA LEU A 75 6.80 6.10 15.07
C LEU A 75 7.62 6.31 16.34
N ASN A 76 7.12 5.75 17.44
CA ASN A 76 7.86 5.71 18.70
C ASN A 76 8.58 4.36 18.77
N PRO A 77 9.91 4.35 18.98
CA PRO A 77 10.64 3.11 19.07
C PRO A 77 10.12 2.21 20.19
N ALA A 78 10.04 0.91 19.94
CA ALA A 78 9.51 -0.08 20.88
C ALA A 78 10.24 -1.42 20.82
N ALA A 79 10.34 -2.10 21.96
CA ALA A 79 10.88 -3.46 22.07
C ALA A 79 9.82 -4.53 21.78
N ALA A 80 9.09 -4.35 20.67
CA ALA A 80 8.12 -5.29 20.13
C ALA A 80 8.00 -5.09 18.62
N PRO A 81 7.58 -6.10 17.83
CA PRO A 81 7.25 -5.90 16.42
C PRO A 81 6.17 -4.84 16.24
N PHE A 82 6.28 -4.03 15.18
CA PHE A 82 5.21 -3.11 14.78
C PHE A 82 4.36 -3.78 13.70
N LEU A 83 3.05 -3.83 13.93
CA LEU A 83 2.06 -4.38 13.00
C LEU A 83 1.01 -3.30 12.72
N ALA A 84 0.79 -2.97 11.45
CA ALA A 84 -0.22 -1.98 11.09
C ALA A 84 -0.93 -2.30 9.78
N GLU A 85 -2.22 -1.98 9.76
CA GLU A 85 -3.03 -1.85 8.56
C GLU A 85 -3.03 -0.38 8.15
N LEU A 86 -2.47 -0.08 6.98
CA LEU A 86 -2.49 1.26 6.40
C LEU A 86 -3.54 1.31 5.29
N ARG A 87 -4.48 2.24 5.40
CA ARG A 87 -5.61 2.40 4.48
C ARG A 87 -5.46 3.67 3.66
N PHE A 88 -5.47 3.52 2.34
CA PHE A 88 -5.42 4.62 1.39
C PHE A 88 -6.75 4.76 0.69
N LYS A 89 -7.38 5.93 0.82
CA LYS A 89 -8.64 6.24 0.14
C LYS A 89 -8.38 6.71 -1.28
N VAL A 90 -8.94 6.02 -2.27
CA VAL A 90 -8.94 6.46 -3.66
C VAL A 90 -10.28 7.12 -3.93
N ALA A 91 -10.27 8.46 -4.01
CA ALA A 91 -11.48 9.22 -4.29
C ALA A 91 -11.96 8.98 -5.73
N ALA A 92 -13.26 9.18 -5.96
CA ALA A 92 -13.85 9.17 -7.30
C ALA A 92 -13.15 10.15 -8.27
N GLY A 93 -13.26 9.89 -9.57
CA GLY A 93 -12.63 10.70 -10.63
C GLY A 93 -11.30 10.15 -11.17
N TRP A 94 -10.89 8.97 -10.70
CA TRP A 94 -9.70 8.27 -11.19
C TRP A 94 -9.88 7.65 -12.58
N GLY A 95 -11.12 7.51 -13.05
CA GLY A 95 -11.53 6.95 -14.34
C GLY A 95 -11.09 7.79 -15.54
N VAL A 96 -10.61 9.03 -15.35
CA VAL A 96 -9.93 9.80 -16.42
C VAL A 96 -8.73 9.03 -17.01
N ASN A 97 -8.13 8.14 -16.21
CA ASN A 97 -6.97 7.32 -16.58
C ASN A 97 -7.31 5.83 -16.78
N ALA A 98 -8.59 5.47 -16.89
CA ALA A 98 -9.05 4.10 -17.07
C ALA A 98 -10.28 4.02 -17.98
N ALA A 99 -10.61 2.82 -18.41
CA ALA A 99 -11.83 2.51 -19.15
C ALA A 99 -12.38 1.16 -18.68
N ALA A 100 -13.67 0.93 -18.89
CA ALA A 100 -14.28 -0.37 -18.66
C ALA A 100 -13.54 -1.46 -19.46
N GLY A 101 -13.22 -2.57 -18.79
CA GLY A 101 -12.40 -3.67 -19.30
C GLY A 101 -10.89 -3.51 -19.05
N ASP A 102 -10.43 -2.39 -18.49
CA ASP A 102 -9.02 -2.23 -18.15
C ASP A 102 -8.62 -3.06 -16.93
N VAL A 103 -7.34 -3.44 -16.87
CA VAL A 103 -6.77 -4.18 -15.75
C VAL A 103 -5.92 -3.24 -14.91
N LEU A 104 -6.27 -3.13 -13.64
CA LEU A 104 -5.53 -2.33 -12.66
C LEU A 104 -4.68 -3.22 -11.75
N GLN A 105 -3.59 -2.63 -11.25
CA GLN A 105 -2.73 -3.23 -10.25
C GLN A 105 -2.23 -2.15 -9.29
N VAL A 106 -2.23 -2.46 -8.00
CA VAL A 106 -1.60 -1.61 -6.99
C VAL A 106 -0.16 -2.04 -6.81
N VAL A 107 0.72 -1.04 -6.79
CA VAL A 107 2.14 -1.19 -6.49
C VAL A 107 2.46 -0.37 -5.24
N ALA A 108 3.14 -0.96 -4.26
CA ALA A 108 3.49 -0.28 -3.03
C ALA A 108 4.98 -0.33 -2.69
N SER A 109 5.40 0.70 -1.99
CA SER A 109 6.68 0.76 -1.30
C SER A 109 6.49 1.22 0.13
N TYR A 110 7.13 0.55 1.07
CA TYR A 110 7.16 0.92 2.47
C TYR A 110 8.61 1.19 2.87
N LYS A 111 8.88 2.40 3.35
CA LYS A 111 10.20 2.83 3.85
C LYS A 111 10.11 3.11 5.34
N VAL A 112 11.07 2.65 6.11
CA VAL A 112 11.25 3.05 7.52
C VAL A 112 12.61 3.72 7.72
N GLU A 113 12.68 4.64 8.67
CA GLU A 113 13.89 5.39 9.02
C GLU A 113 14.26 5.13 10.48
N ALA A 114 15.47 4.59 10.69
CA ALA A 114 16.04 4.24 11.99
C ALA A 114 17.38 4.96 12.19
N GLY A 115 17.34 6.21 12.66
CA GLY A 115 18.53 7.06 12.76
C GLY A 115 19.10 7.41 11.38
N VAL A 116 20.31 6.95 11.07
CA VAL A 116 20.95 7.14 9.75
C VAL A 116 20.61 6.02 8.77
N ASP A 117 20.06 4.92 9.26
CA ASP A 117 19.72 3.76 8.45
C ASP A 117 18.27 3.84 7.97
N SER A 118 18.02 3.22 6.82
CA SER A 118 16.67 3.06 6.30
C SER A 118 16.50 1.73 5.63
N ASP A 119 15.31 1.17 5.78
CA ASP A 119 14.92 -0.07 5.13
C ASP A 119 13.71 0.16 4.22
N VAL A 120 13.64 -0.58 3.13
CA VAL A 120 12.63 -0.41 2.08
C VAL A 120 12.14 -1.76 1.59
N SER A 121 10.82 -1.97 1.68
CA SER A 121 10.13 -3.12 1.10
C SER A 121 9.21 -2.69 -0.04
N TYR A 122 9.00 -3.62 -0.96
CA TYR A 122 8.14 -3.50 -2.13
C TYR A 122 7.11 -4.63 -2.17
N SER A 123 5.91 -4.35 -2.66
CA SER A 123 4.90 -5.38 -2.93
C SER A 123 3.91 -4.94 -4.00
N GLU A 124 3.24 -5.91 -4.62
CA GLU A 124 2.22 -5.71 -5.63
C GLU A 124 0.94 -6.43 -5.23
N SER A 125 -0.21 -5.86 -5.57
CA SER A 125 -1.49 -6.51 -5.36
C SER A 125 -1.77 -7.55 -6.45
N GLN A 126 -2.79 -8.37 -6.18
CA GLN A 126 -3.50 -9.03 -7.27
C GLN A 126 -4.13 -7.98 -8.20
N ARG A 127 -4.36 -8.42 -9.43
CA ARG A 127 -4.94 -7.59 -10.48
C ARG A 127 -6.46 -7.62 -10.35
N PHE A 128 -7.09 -6.50 -10.64
CA PHE A 128 -8.55 -6.36 -10.65
C PHE A 128 -8.97 -5.62 -11.92
N ILE A 129 -10.19 -5.88 -12.35
CA ILE A 129 -10.75 -5.31 -13.58
C ILE A 129 -11.57 -4.06 -13.28
N VAL A 130 -11.71 -3.19 -14.28
CA VAL A 130 -12.66 -2.08 -14.25
C VAL A 130 -13.94 -2.49 -14.97
N SER A 131 -15.10 -2.35 -14.32
CA SER A 131 -16.43 -2.53 -14.94
C SER A 131 -17.07 -1.23 -15.39
#